data_AF-A0A932PCN7-F1
#
_entry.id   AF-A0A932PCN7-F1
#
_cell.length_a   1.000
_cell.length_b   1.000
_cell.length_c   1.000
_cell.angle_alpha   90.00
_cell.angle_beta   90.00
_cell.angle_gamma   90.00
#
_symmetry.space_group_name_H-M   'P 1'
#
loop_
_entity.id
_entity.type
_entity.pdbx_description
1 polymer ?
#
loop_
_entity_poly.entity_id
_entity_poly.type
_entity_poly.pdbx_seq_one_letter_code
_entity_poly.pdbx_strand_id
1 'polypeptide(L)'
;MLAEQGQRRYDDSLALAVTGPDQVEVWQWNAEQGQSMPKMLPPRSASAIVAARLASDAYRLAPEDFTVRRLYLGTLLEAAVLQAGLDQPLPEALGAAAEVANQIGPDALDDVLQHSLDTGHVPAATAAAAILGRSGLSELAQSDSAAPRPLVAATRHADRRLRFAAVNAILTINPQQPFAGASFVTDALRYFVATTGTRRALAAAPRQDEARRIGALLTETGYQADVALDDRSLFQQAQSVPDYELLLVDSHLPGRPIEELLQQLARDTTTGAIPVGVIASPDDLPRAHQAIKHHPRAMVFVRPVDPAGITMQVQALAEQLGPLVPTPAERSEHARRSLEWLARLAAQPRSIYNLQPVDRVAERALYVPELTGKAMEVLANRPSAKGQLALLELASRPTQPLDLRQQAAAAFDRSVGRHGILLTSPEILRQYERYNRSATLDEGTQQVLGQLLDTLESRVAAPRTVPVSGPSPQESPAAASR
;
A
#
# COMPACT_ATOMS: atom_id res chain seq x y z
N MET A 1 28.07 15.33 23.16
CA MET A 1 27.10 16.38 23.51
C MET A 1 26.20 16.79 22.33
N LEU A 2 26.73 17.28 21.19
CA LEU A 2 25.89 17.62 20.02
C LEU A 2 25.11 16.41 19.46
N ALA A 3 25.79 15.29 19.19
CA ALA A 3 25.14 14.07 18.70
C ALA A 3 24.08 13.53 19.68
N GLU A 4 24.35 13.55 20.98
CA GLU A 4 23.41 13.12 22.02
C GLU A 4 22.16 14.02 22.07
N GLN A 5 22.34 15.34 21.99
CA GLN A 5 21.21 16.28 21.91
C GLN A 5 20.41 16.15 20.61
N GLY A 6 21.09 15.81 19.50
CA GLY A 6 20.46 15.49 18.22
C GLY A 6 19.61 14.22 18.33
N GLN A 7 20.19 13.14 18.85
CA GLN A 7 19.51 11.86 19.08
C GLN A 7 18.27 12.03 19.98
N ARG A 8 18.40 12.75 21.10
CA ARG A 8 17.27 12.96 22.01
C ARG A 8 16.10 13.69 21.36
N ARG A 9 16.36 14.61 20.43
CA ARG A 9 15.31 15.29 19.65
C ARG A 9 14.75 14.42 18.55
N TYR A 10 15.61 13.63 17.91
CA TYR A 10 15.21 12.67 16.90
C TYR A 10 14.22 11.65 17.51
N ASP A 11 14.51 11.15 18.71
CA ASP A 11 13.65 10.21 19.45
C ASP A 11 12.45 10.90 20.16
N ASP A 12 12.17 12.17 19.86
CA ASP A 12 11.14 13.01 20.50
C ASP A 12 11.20 13.06 22.04
N SER A 13 12.33 12.71 22.64
CA SER A 13 12.57 12.72 24.10
C SER A 13 12.96 14.10 24.66
N LEU A 14 13.10 15.10 23.78
CA LEU A 14 13.44 16.48 24.12
C LEU A 14 12.59 17.45 23.30
N ALA A 15 11.42 17.80 23.83
CA ALA A 15 10.47 18.68 23.17
C ALA A 15 11.00 20.13 23.04
N LEU A 16 10.64 20.79 21.94
CA LEU A 16 10.84 22.21 21.75
C LEU A 16 9.73 23.01 22.44
N ALA A 17 10.06 24.20 22.95
CA ALA A 17 9.07 25.09 23.52
C ALA A 17 8.10 25.57 22.43
N VAL A 18 6.81 25.35 22.64
CA VAL A 18 5.75 25.73 21.70
C VAL A 18 5.44 27.22 21.87
N THR A 19 5.35 27.96 20.76
CA THR A 19 5.19 29.42 20.74
C THR A 19 3.74 29.88 20.50
N GLY A 20 2.82 28.94 20.23
CA GLY A 20 1.38 29.13 20.00
C GLY A 20 0.60 27.81 20.10
N PRO A 21 -0.65 27.68 19.59
CA PRO A 21 -1.33 26.38 19.54
C PRO A 21 -0.61 25.45 18.55
N ASP A 22 0.14 24.48 19.08
CA ASP A 22 0.81 23.40 18.35
C ASP A 22 1.75 23.82 17.21
N GLN A 23 2.42 24.96 17.35
CA GLN A 23 3.44 25.43 16.40
C GLN A 23 4.70 25.90 17.12
N VAL A 24 5.85 25.59 16.53
CA VAL A 24 7.17 25.99 16.99
C VAL A 24 7.81 26.90 15.95
N GLU A 25 8.29 28.05 16.38
CA GLU A 25 9.07 28.95 15.54
C GLU A 25 10.48 28.39 15.30
N VAL A 26 10.81 28.10 14.05
CA VAL A 26 12.15 27.67 13.64
C VAL A 26 12.71 28.64 12.61
N TRP A 27 13.85 29.24 12.92
CA TRP A 27 14.57 30.12 12.00
C TRP A 27 15.27 29.29 10.92
N GLN A 28 15.01 29.61 9.65
CA GLN A 28 15.61 28.93 8.49
C GLN A 28 16.22 29.95 7.53
N TRP A 29 17.37 29.59 6.94
CA TRP A 29 17.98 30.40 5.89
C TRP A 29 17.16 30.31 4.60
N ASN A 30 16.69 31.46 4.11
CA ASN A 30 16.07 31.58 2.79
C ASN A 30 17.15 32.04 1.79
N ALA A 31 17.57 31.14 0.90
CA ALA A 31 18.60 31.43 -0.09
C ALA A 31 18.17 32.45 -1.15
N GLU A 32 16.87 32.52 -1.50
CA GLU A 32 16.34 33.48 -2.47
C GLU A 32 16.35 34.91 -1.93
N GLN A 33 16.08 35.06 -0.63
CA GLN A 33 16.04 36.36 0.05
C GLN A 33 17.35 36.72 0.76
N GLY A 34 18.30 35.78 0.85
CA GLY A 34 19.59 35.96 1.52
C GLY A 34 19.46 36.31 3.01
N GLN A 35 18.40 35.84 3.68
CA GLN A 35 18.10 36.17 5.07
C GLN A 35 17.57 34.97 5.85
N SER A 36 17.77 34.97 7.17
CA SER A 36 17.15 34.01 8.07
C SER A 36 15.73 34.46 8.37
N MET A 37 14.74 33.61 8.10
CA MET A 37 13.32 33.91 8.33
C MET A 37 12.72 32.93 9.35
N PRO A 38 11.84 33.40 10.24
CA PRO A 38 11.09 32.52 11.11
C PRO A 38 10.04 31.75 10.31
N LYS A 39 9.97 30.43 10.51
CA LYS A 39 8.92 29.57 9.96
C LYS A 39 8.20 28.87 11.11
N MET A 40 6.88 28.98 11.13
CA MET A 40 6.03 28.23 12.06
C MET A 40 5.84 26.82 11.54
N LEU A 41 6.24 25.83 12.33
CA LEU A 41 6.17 24.42 11.97
C LEU A 41 5.54 23.59 13.09
N PRO A 42 4.90 22.45 12.75
CA PRO A 42 4.48 21.47 13.74
C PRO A 42 5.68 21.02 14.60
N PRO A 43 5.48 20.70 15.90
CA PRO A 43 6.56 20.35 16.83
C PRO A 43 7.47 19.25 16.32
N ARG A 44 6.91 18.20 15.68
CA ARG A 44 7.68 17.10 15.12
C ARG A 44 8.60 17.54 13.98
N SER A 45 8.09 18.32 13.02
CA SER A 45 8.90 18.86 11.92
C SER A 45 9.98 19.79 12.44
N ALA A 46 9.65 20.62 13.43
CA ALA A 46 10.63 21.50 14.09
C ALA A 46 11.74 20.70 14.80
N SER A 47 11.37 19.67 15.56
CA SER A 47 12.31 18.77 16.26
C SER A 47 13.26 18.10 15.29
N ALA A 48 12.74 17.54 14.19
CA ALA A 48 13.54 16.88 13.15
C ALA A 48 14.55 17.83 12.51
N ILE A 49 14.15 19.08 12.21
CA ILE A 49 15.06 20.08 11.61
C ILE A 49 16.18 20.48 12.58
N VAL A 50 15.86 20.66 13.86
CA VAL A 50 16.88 20.96 14.87
C VAL A 50 17.81 19.77 15.09
N ALA A 51 17.27 18.55 15.12
CA ALA A 51 18.06 17.32 15.21
C ALA A 51 19.02 17.18 14.02
N ALA A 52 18.55 17.46 12.80
CA ALA A 52 19.37 17.42 11.59
C ALA A 52 20.53 18.43 11.63
N ARG A 53 20.31 19.64 12.16
CA ARG A 53 21.38 20.64 12.35
C ARG A 53 22.44 20.15 13.33
N LEU A 54 22.02 19.68 14.50
CA LEU A 54 22.94 19.17 15.53
C LEU A 54 23.72 17.94 15.05
N ALA A 55 23.07 17.05 14.32
CA ALA A 55 23.70 15.87 13.74
C ALA A 55 24.67 16.23 12.60
N SER A 56 24.34 17.23 11.78
CA SER A 56 25.24 17.76 10.75
C SER A 56 26.51 18.35 11.36
N ASP A 57 26.38 19.17 12.40
CA ASP A 57 27.52 19.75 13.10
C ASP A 57 28.37 18.66 13.78
N ALA A 58 27.73 17.65 14.39
CA ALA A 58 28.43 16.50 14.95
C ALA A 58 29.20 15.70 13.87
N TYR A 59 28.60 15.50 12.70
CA TYR A 59 29.22 14.78 11.58
C TYR A 59 30.43 15.52 11.01
N ARG A 60 30.39 16.86 10.93
CA ARG A 60 31.57 17.66 10.54
C ARG A 60 32.74 17.51 11.51
N LEU A 61 32.47 17.28 12.79
CA LEU A 61 33.49 17.09 13.82
C LEU A 61 34.04 15.66 13.86
N ALA A 62 33.22 14.66 13.54
CA ALA A 62 33.57 13.25 13.60
C ALA A 62 33.00 12.46 12.40
N PRO A 63 33.50 12.68 11.17
CA PRO A 63 32.94 12.06 9.96
C PRO A 63 33.16 10.54 9.88
N GLU A 64 34.19 10.04 10.56
CA GLU A 64 34.54 8.61 10.62
C GLU A 64 33.70 7.82 11.64
N ASP A 65 32.95 8.50 12.51
CA ASP A 65 32.08 7.83 13.48
C ASP A 65 30.79 7.37 12.79
N PHE A 66 30.66 6.05 12.65
CA PHE A 66 29.51 5.39 12.07
C PHE A 66 28.18 5.79 12.73
N THR A 67 28.15 5.94 14.06
CA THR A 67 26.92 6.30 14.79
C THR A 67 26.51 7.72 14.48
N VAL A 68 27.48 8.64 14.41
CA VAL A 68 27.24 10.04 14.05
C VAL A 68 26.80 10.16 12.60
N ARG A 69 27.43 9.41 11.69
CA ARG A 69 27.05 9.35 10.27
C ARG A 69 25.62 8.85 10.09
N ARG A 70 25.23 7.77 10.78
CA ARG A 70 23.85 7.26 10.75
C ARG A 70 22.86 8.29 11.27
N LEU A 71 23.14 8.91 12.42
CA LEU A 71 22.29 9.94 13.00
C LEU A 71 22.11 11.13 12.05
N TYR A 72 23.20 11.60 11.42
CA TYR A 72 23.15 12.69 10.44
C TYR A 72 22.27 12.34 9.25
N LEU A 73 22.49 11.18 8.62
CA LEU A 73 21.67 10.76 7.48
C LEU A 73 20.20 10.57 7.86
N GLY A 74 19.91 9.87 8.97
CA GLY A 74 18.54 9.63 9.41
C GLY A 74 17.76 10.92 9.67
N THR A 75 18.36 11.84 10.44
CA THR A 75 17.73 13.13 10.75
C THR A 75 17.60 14.04 9.53
N LEU A 76 18.60 14.06 8.63
CA LEU A 76 18.55 14.82 7.39
C LEU A 76 17.38 14.37 6.50
N LEU A 77 17.23 13.05 6.32
CA LEU A 77 16.16 12.46 5.52
C LEU A 77 14.78 12.65 6.14
N GLU A 78 14.64 12.44 7.46
CA GLU A 78 13.39 12.70 8.18
C GLU A 78 12.97 14.17 8.06
N ALA A 79 13.90 15.09 8.31
CA ALA A 79 13.63 16.52 8.22
C ALA A 79 13.18 16.94 6.81
N ALA A 80 13.82 16.41 5.76
CA ALA A 80 13.44 16.70 4.38
C ALA A 80 12.00 16.26 4.08
N VAL A 81 11.64 15.02 4.45
CA VAL A 81 10.29 14.47 4.24
C VAL A 81 9.24 15.23 5.05
N LEU A 82 9.50 15.51 6.33
CA LEU A 82 8.56 16.23 7.20
C LEU A 82 8.40 17.72 6.82
N GLN A 83 9.43 18.34 6.24
CA GLN A 83 9.38 19.72 5.80
C GLN A 83 8.61 19.90 4.50
N ALA A 84 8.72 18.94 3.57
CA ALA A 84 7.95 18.93 2.34
C ALA A 84 6.46 18.62 2.60
N GLY A 85 6.19 17.71 3.54
CA GLY A 85 4.86 17.17 3.79
C GLY A 85 4.83 15.68 3.42
N LEU A 86 4.15 14.88 4.25
CA LEU A 86 4.15 13.43 4.09
C LEU A 86 3.40 12.94 2.84
N ASP A 87 2.54 13.78 2.28
CA ASP A 87 1.73 13.53 1.08
C ASP A 87 2.41 13.97 -0.22
N GLN A 88 3.54 14.65 -0.14
CA GLN A 88 4.26 15.13 -1.31
C GLN A 88 5.08 14.02 -1.98
N PRO A 89 5.29 14.09 -3.31
CA PRO A 89 6.15 13.16 -4.02
C PRO A 89 7.57 13.14 -3.42
N LEU A 90 8.02 11.96 -2.96
CA LEU A 90 9.35 11.77 -2.36
C LEU A 90 10.53 12.31 -3.19
N PRO A 91 10.59 12.17 -4.53
CA PRO A 91 11.71 12.72 -5.31
C PRO A 91 11.91 14.23 -5.11
N GLU A 92 10.81 14.98 -5.08
CA GLU A 92 10.82 16.43 -4.92
C GLU A 92 11.09 16.81 -3.46
N ALA A 93 10.50 16.07 -2.51
CA ALA A 93 10.70 16.28 -1.09
C ALA A 93 12.16 16.13 -0.63
N LEU A 94 12.91 15.19 -1.21
CA LEU A 94 14.26 14.89 -0.77
C LEU A 94 15.30 15.90 -1.25
N GLY A 95 15.14 16.47 -2.45
CA GLY A 95 16.05 17.48 -3.01
C GLY A 95 17.54 17.21 -2.73
N ALA A 96 18.22 18.19 -2.12
CA ALA A 96 19.64 18.10 -1.76
C ALA A 96 19.96 16.99 -0.74
N ALA A 97 19.01 16.55 0.09
CA ALA A 97 19.24 15.46 1.04
C ALA A 97 19.52 14.13 0.32
N ALA A 98 18.89 13.90 -0.83
CA ALA A 98 19.18 12.72 -1.65
C ALA A 98 20.59 12.76 -2.25
N GLU A 99 21.09 13.94 -2.64
CA GLU A 99 22.45 14.10 -3.17
C GLU A 99 23.50 13.77 -2.10
N VAL A 100 23.34 14.31 -0.88
CA VAL A 100 24.20 14.01 0.26
C VAL A 100 24.20 12.51 0.59
N ALA A 101 23.01 11.89 0.60
CA ALA A 101 22.88 10.46 0.88
C ALA A 101 23.58 9.60 -0.18
N ASN A 102 23.44 9.94 -1.47
CA ASN A 102 24.11 9.25 -2.57
C ASN A 102 25.65 9.39 -2.50
N GLN A 103 26.15 10.54 -2.05
CA GLN A 103 27.59 10.75 -1.87
C GLN A 103 28.18 9.88 -0.75
N ILE A 104 27.42 9.66 0.34
CA ILE A 104 27.85 8.80 1.45
C ILE A 104 27.77 7.31 1.05
N GLY A 105 26.74 6.92 0.30
CA GLY A 105 26.64 5.61 -0.33
C GLY A 105 25.59 4.65 0.25
N PRO A 106 25.37 3.52 -0.43
CA PRO A 106 24.25 2.61 -0.17
C PRO A 106 24.33 1.85 1.16
N ASP A 107 25.53 1.48 1.63
CA ASP A 107 25.68 0.73 2.89
C ASP A 107 25.25 1.56 4.11
N ALA A 108 25.57 2.86 4.10
CA ALA A 108 25.14 3.77 5.14
C ALA A 108 23.61 4.00 5.11
N LEU A 109 23.02 3.99 3.90
CA LEU A 109 21.58 4.08 3.73
C LEU A 109 20.84 2.82 4.19
N ASP A 110 21.41 1.63 3.96
CA ASP A 110 20.84 0.36 4.45
C ASP A 110 20.87 0.30 5.99
N ASP A 111 21.95 0.79 6.62
CA ASP A 111 22.03 0.95 8.08
C ASP A 111 21.02 1.98 8.62
N VAL A 112 20.86 3.13 7.95
CA VAL A 112 19.81 4.10 8.30
C VAL A 112 18.43 3.49 8.18
N LEU A 113 18.16 2.74 7.12
CA LEU A 113 16.88 2.04 6.93
C LEU A 113 16.63 1.04 8.06
N GLN A 114 17.58 0.15 8.34
CA GLN A 114 17.47 -0.84 9.42
C GLN A 114 17.23 -0.17 10.77
N HIS A 115 18.05 0.82 11.13
CA HIS A 115 17.90 1.53 12.40
C HIS A 115 16.56 2.25 12.50
N SER A 116 16.09 2.86 11.41
CA SER A 116 14.81 3.57 11.39
C SER A 116 13.61 2.62 11.50
N LEU A 117 13.72 1.40 10.98
CA LEU A 117 12.73 0.33 11.19
C LEU A 117 12.69 -0.09 12.66
N ASP A 118 13.86 -0.23 13.31
CA ASP A 118 13.96 -0.68 14.71
C ASP A 118 13.49 0.39 15.71
N THR A 119 13.63 1.67 15.37
CA THR A 119 13.33 2.82 16.24
C THR A 119 12.02 3.53 15.92
N GLY A 120 11.36 3.19 14.81
CA GLY A 120 10.07 3.78 14.42
C GLY A 120 10.16 5.12 13.68
N HIS A 121 11.33 5.47 13.17
CA HIS A 121 11.58 6.68 12.35
C HIS A 121 11.11 6.47 10.90
N VAL A 122 9.80 6.31 10.74
CA VAL A 122 9.15 5.96 9.47
C VAL A 122 9.47 6.93 8.32
N PRO A 123 9.49 8.27 8.51
CA PRO A 123 9.87 9.20 7.44
C PRO A 123 11.29 8.98 6.94
N ALA A 124 12.27 8.81 7.85
CA ALA A 124 13.65 8.48 7.48
C ALA A 124 13.74 7.14 6.73
N ALA A 125 13.08 6.09 7.23
CA ALA A 125 13.03 4.79 6.56
C ALA A 125 12.42 4.88 5.15
N THR A 126 11.36 5.67 4.99
CA THR A 126 10.67 5.87 3.70
C THR A 126 11.59 6.54 2.69
N ALA A 127 12.31 7.57 3.12
CA ALA A 127 13.31 8.27 2.32
C ALA A 127 14.48 7.35 1.94
N ALA A 128 15.05 6.62 2.90
CA ALA A 128 16.15 5.70 2.68
C ALA A 128 15.77 4.62 1.66
N ALA A 129 14.60 3.99 1.80
CA ALA A 129 14.09 3.01 0.84
C ALA A 129 13.96 3.59 -0.57
N ALA A 130 13.43 4.81 -0.71
CA ALA A 130 13.27 5.48 -2.00
C ALA A 130 14.60 5.80 -2.69
N ILE A 131 15.64 6.19 -1.93
CA ILE A 131 16.98 6.47 -2.47
C ILE A 131 17.68 5.16 -2.85
N LEU A 132 17.65 4.15 -1.97
CA LEU A 132 18.22 2.83 -2.22
C LEU A 132 17.68 2.22 -3.52
N GLY A 133 16.38 2.37 -3.81
CA GLY A 133 15.78 1.89 -5.05
C GLY A 133 16.40 2.46 -6.34
N ARG A 134 16.95 3.69 -6.29
CA ARG A 134 17.58 4.34 -7.45
C ARG A 134 19.03 3.92 -7.68
N SER A 135 19.67 3.31 -6.69
CA SER A 135 21.04 2.81 -6.83
C SER A 135 21.14 1.65 -7.84
N GLY A 136 20.03 0.93 -8.06
CA GLY A 136 19.98 -0.24 -8.95
C GLY A 136 20.74 -1.47 -8.44
N LEU A 137 21.24 -1.43 -7.21
CA LEU A 137 22.04 -2.52 -6.64
C LEU A 137 21.17 -3.70 -6.23
N SER A 138 21.25 -4.79 -7.00
CA SER A 138 20.48 -6.02 -6.74
C SER A 138 20.78 -6.67 -5.39
N GLU A 139 21.97 -6.43 -4.84
CA GLU A 139 22.40 -6.88 -3.51
C GLU A 139 21.54 -6.33 -2.36
N LEU A 140 20.82 -5.22 -2.59
CA LEU A 140 19.89 -4.65 -1.61
C LEU A 140 18.60 -5.48 -1.45
N ALA A 141 18.28 -6.31 -2.45
CA ALA A 141 17.17 -7.26 -2.38
C ALA A 141 17.66 -8.69 -2.06
N GLN A 142 18.89 -9.01 -2.47
CA GLN A 142 19.46 -10.35 -2.35
C GLN A 142 20.25 -10.48 -1.04
N SER A 143 19.94 -11.53 -0.28
CA SER A 143 20.61 -11.88 0.97
C SER A 143 21.20 -13.27 0.81
N ASP A 144 22.45 -13.47 1.27
CA ASP A 144 23.03 -14.80 1.42
C ASP A 144 22.44 -15.56 2.62
N SER A 145 21.66 -14.87 3.46
CA SER A 145 20.98 -15.45 4.63
C SER A 145 19.51 -15.72 4.35
N ALA A 146 18.91 -16.61 5.15
CA ALA A 146 17.48 -16.90 5.09
C ALA A 146 16.60 -15.70 5.49
N ALA A 147 17.16 -14.69 6.14
CA ALA A 147 16.45 -13.49 6.55
C ALA A 147 16.40 -12.46 5.40
N PRO A 148 15.24 -11.80 5.18
CA PRO A 148 15.12 -10.72 4.21
C PRO A 148 15.99 -9.52 4.62
N ARG A 149 16.56 -8.83 3.63
CA ARG A 149 17.23 -7.53 3.80
C ARG A 149 16.26 -6.46 4.35
N PRO A 150 16.76 -5.36 4.95
CA PRO A 150 15.91 -4.30 5.51
C PRO A 150 14.89 -3.75 4.49
N LEU A 151 15.32 -3.52 3.24
CA LEU A 151 14.45 -3.06 2.15
C LEU A 151 13.31 -4.03 1.85
N VAL A 152 13.59 -5.33 1.86
CA VAL A 152 12.56 -6.36 1.63
C VAL A 152 11.64 -6.49 2.84
N ALA A 153 12.16 -6.42 4.07
CA ALA A 153 11.35 -6.44 5.28
C ALA A 153 10.36 -5.26 5.33
N ALA A 154 10.78 -4.07 4.87
CA ALA A 154 9.94 -2.87 4.82
C ALA A 154 8.69 -3.02 3.94
N THR A 155 8.65 -3.96 2.98
CA THR A 155 7.45 -4.25 2.17
C THR A 155 6.28 -4.83 2.97
N ARG A 156 6.51 -5.21 4.23
CA ARG A 156 5.46 -5.63 5.18
C ARG A 156 5.25 -4.63 6.30
N HIS A 157 5.91 -3.47 6.28
CA HIS A 157 5.75 -2.48 7.34
C HIS A 157 4.31 -1.97 7.41
N ALA A 158 3.81 -1.67 8.62
CA ALA A 158 2.42 -1.24 8.83
C ALA A 158 2.11 0.12 8.19
N ASP A 159 3.10 1.02 8.19
CA ASP A 159 2.99 2.29 7.49
C ASP A 159 2.90 2.11 5.97
N ARG A 160 1.82 2.66 5.39
CA ARG A 160 1.48 2.53 3.98
C ARG A 160 2.52 3.17 3.06
N ARG A 161 3.09 4.32 3.43
CA ARG A 161 4.02 5.10 2.60
C ARG A 161 5.39 4.42 2.56
N LEU A 162 5.89 3.98 3.71
CA LEU A 162 7.11 3.17 3.78
C LEU A 162 6.97 1.87 2.98
N ARG A 163 5.85 1.15 3.17
CA ARG A 163 5.56 -0.07 2.41
C ARG A 163 5.60 0.18 0.90
N PHE A 164 4.97 1.26 0.45
CA PHE A 164 4.90 1.62 -0.96
C PHE A 164 6.27 1.99 -1.52
N ALA A 165 7.05 2.78 -0.78
CA ALA A 165 8.42 3.16 -1.14
C ALA A 165 9.33 1.93 -1.27
N ALA A 166 9.23 0.97 -0.34
CA ALA A 166 9.98 -0.28 -0.39
C ALA A 166 9.61 -1.15 -1.61
N VAL A 167 8.32 -1.29 -1.91
CA VAL A 167 7.85 -2.02 -3.11
C VAL A 167 8.36 -1.34 -4.38
N ASN A 168 8.20 -0.01 -4.48
CA ASN A 168 8.71 0.76 -5.62
C ASN A 168 10.22 0.57 -5.80
N ALA A 169 10.98 0.62 -4.70
CA ALA A 169 12.42 0.46 -4.72
C ALA A 169 12.84 -0.91 -5.25
N ILE A 170 12.24 -2.00 -4.75
CA ILE A 170 12.56 -3.36 -5.19
C ILE A 170 12.19 -3.56 -6.67
N LEU A 171 11.03 -3.06 -7.10
CA LEU A 171 10.60 -3.17 -8.49
C LEU A 171 11.44 -2.29 -9.44
N THR A 172 12.03 -1.21 -8.92
CA THR A 172 12.98 -0.36 -9.66
C THR A 172 14.35 -1.05 -9.78
N ILE A 173 14.85 -1.65 -8.70
CA ILE A 173 16.06 -2.49 -8.70
C ILE A 173 15.91 -3.66 -9.68
N ASN A 174 14.68 -4.20 -9.81
CA ASN A 174 14.33 -5.29 -10.73
C ASN A 174 15.27 -6.51 -10.59
N PRO A 175 15.30 -7.15 -9.40
CA PRO A 175 16.15 -8.31 -9.17
C PRO A 175 15.79 -9.44 -10.15
N GLN A 176 16.81 -10.04 -10.77
CA GLN A 176 16.62 -11.10 -11.78
C GLN A 176 16.60 -12.52 -11.18
N GLN A 177 17.03 -12.67 -9.93
CA GLN A 177 17.07 -13.94 -9.21
C GLN A 177 16.08 -13.94 -8.04
N PRO A 178 15.52 -15.11 -7.67
CA PRO A 178 14.70 -15.24 -6.47
C PRO A 178 15.47 -14.79 -5.22
N PHE A 179 14.77 -14.14 -4.29
CA PHE A 179 15.34 -13.63 -3.05
C PHE A 179 14.40 -13.86 -1.86
N ALA A 180 14.95 -13.88 -0.65
CA ALA A 180 14.20 -14.07 0.58
C ALA A 180 13.15 -12.95 0.75
N GLY A 181 11.88 -13.32 0.85
CA GLY A 181 10.78 -12.36 0.97
C GLY A 181 10.19 -11.84 -0.36
N ALA A 182 10.51 -12.44 -1.52
CA ALA A 182 9.90 -12.05 -2.80
C ALA A 182 8.36 -12.09 -2.79
N SER A 183 7.75 -13.00 -2.02
CA SER A 183 6.28 -13.05 -1.84
C SER A 183 5.71 -11.82 -1.13
N PHE A 184 6.51 -11.12 -0.31
CA PHE A 184 6.06 -9.93 0.40
C PHE A 184 5.74 -8.79 -0.56
N VAL A 185 6.50 -8.68 -1.66
CA VAL A 185 6.24 -7.72 -2.74
C VAL A 185 4.86 -7.99 -3.35
N THR A 186 4.54 -9.25 -3.67
CA THR A 186 3.24 -9.60 -4.24
C THR A 186 2.09 -9.38 -3.27
N ASP A 187 2.28 -9.66 -1.98
CA ASP A 187 1.27 -9.40 -0.96
C ASP A 187 1.03 -7.90 -0.74
N ALA A 188 2.10 -7.10 -0.77
CA ALA A 188 2.00 -5.65 -0.69
C ALA A 188 1.26 -5.06 -1.91
N LEU A 189 1.56 -5.52 -3.14
CA LEU A 189 0.82 -5.12 -4.34
C LEU A 189 -0.67 -5.46 -4.22
N ARG A 190 -1.00 -6.66 -3.71
CA ARG A 190 -2.40 -7.04 -3.47
C ARG A 190 -3.08 -6.13 -2.46
N TYR A 191 -2.38 -5.79 -1.38
CA TYR A 191 -2.87 -4.87 -0.36
C TYR A 191 -3.17 -3.48 -0.95
N PHE A 192 -2.31 -2.94 -1.83
CA PHE A 192 -2.55 -1.64 -2.44
C PHE A 192 -3.74 -1.66 -3.41
N VAL A 193 -3.84 -2.69 -4.26
CA VAL A 193 -4.92 -2.84 -5.26
C VAL A 193 -6.29 -3.09 -4.61
N ALA A 194 -6.34 -3.63 -3.39
CA ALA A 194 -7.59 -3.93 -2.72
C ALA A 194 -8.38 -2.69 -2.24
N THR A 195 -7.89 -1.47 -2.48
CA THR A 195 -8.63 -0.24 -2.18
C THR A 195 -9.87 -0.10 -3.07
N THR A 196 -10.90 0.51 -2.50
CA THR A 196 -12.14 0.93 -3.17
C THR A 196 -12.19 2.45 -3.36
N GLY A 197 -11.18 3.19 -2.88
CA GLY A 197 -11.14 4.65 -2.93
C GLY A 197 -12.09 5.35 -1.94
N THR A 198 -12.78 4.60 -1.09
CA THR A 198 -13.74 5.16 -0.12
C THR A 198 -13.09 5.42 1.24
N ARG A 199 -13.64 6.35 2.01
CA ARG A 199 -13.27 6.57 3.41
C ARG A 199 -14.04 5.59 4.27
N ARG A 200 -13.40 4.54 4.81
CA ARG A 200 -14.11 3.53 5.60
C ARG A 200 -13.79 3.66 7.08
N ALA A 201 -14.78 3.37 7.92
CA ALA A 201 -14.62 3.28 9.35
C ALA A 201 -15.29 2.00 9.87
N LEU A 202 -14.76 1.43 10.95
CA LEU A 202 -15.31 0.21 11.55
C LEU A 202 -15.78 0.49 12.98
N ALA A 203 -17.08 0.34 13.23
CA ALA A 203 -17.67 0.46 14.55
C ALA A 203 -17.86 -0.91 15.20
N ALA A 204 -17.17 -1.16 16.30
CA ALA A 204 -17.25 -2.40 17.06
C ALA A 204 -17.86 -2.15 18.44
N ALA A 205 -18.97 -2.81 18.72
CA ALA A 205 -19.68 -2.71 20.00
C ALA A 205 -20.34 -4.04 20.38
N PRO A 206 -20.54 -4.34 21.69
CA PRO A 206 -21.09 -5.60 22.16
C PRO A 206 -22.53 -5.89 21.69
N ARG A 207 -23.29 -4.85 21.33
CA ARG A 207 -24.70 -4.98 20.91
C ARG A 207 -24.87 -4.47 19.49
N GLN A 208 -25.64 -5.22 18.69
CA GLN A 208 -25.85 -4.89 17.28
C GLN A 208 -26.48 -3.50 17.05
N ASP A 209 -27.49 -3.15 17.85
CA ASP A 209 -28.14 -1.84 17.74
C ASP A 209 -27.18 -0.68 18.03
N GLU A 210 -26.24 -0.92 18.94
CA GLU A 210 -25.24 0.07 19.30
C GLU A 210 -24.17 0.22 18.22
N ALA A 211 -23.63 -0.89 17.71
CA ALA A 211 -22.67 -0.87 16.61
C ALA A 211 -23.28 -0.18 15.38
N ARG A 212 -24.55 -0.47 15.06
CA ARG A 212 -25.28 0.19 13.97
C ARG A 212 -25.50 1.67 14.24
N ARG A 213 -25.84 2.06 15.46
CA ARG A 213 -25.99 3.48 15.83
C ARG A 213 -24.68 4.24 15.62
N ILE A 214 -23.56 3.72 16.12
CA ILE A 214 -22.24 4.34 15.93
C ILE A 214 -21.87 4.38 14.44
N GLY A 215 -22.15 3.31 13.69
CA GLY A 215 -21.94 3.27 12.24
C GLY A 215 -22.77 4.32 11.48
N ALA A 216 -24.03 4.55 11.88
CA ALA A 216 -24.87 5.60 11.31
C ALA A 216 -24.28 6.99 11.57
N LEU A 217 -23.83 7.26 12.80
CA LEU A 217 -23.16 8.52 13.16
C LEU A 217 -21.87 8.74 12.35
N LEU A 218 -21.08 7.69 12.10
CA LEU A 218 -19.91 7.76 11.22
C LEU A 218 -20.28 8.01 9.75
N THR A 219 -21.44 7.52 9.31
CA THR A 219 -21.92 7.75 7.95
C THR A 219 -22.25 9.23 7.73
N GLU A 220 -22.82 9.88 8.74
CA GLU A 220 -23.10 11.32 8.71
C GLU A 220 -21.83 12.19 8.70
N THR A 221 -20.68 11.66 9.14
CA THR A 221 -19.37 12.33 9.05
C THR A 221 -18.61 12.03 7.74
N GLY A 222 -19.25 11.33 6.80
CA GLY A 222 -18.72 11.07 5.46
C GLY A 222 -17.91 9.79 5.32
N TYR A 223 -18.00 8.87 6.28
CA TYR A 223 -17.43 7.52 6.15
C TYR A 223 -18.45 6.53 5.61
N GLN A 224 -17.96 5.49 4.93
CA GLN A 224 -18.69 4.24 4.79
C GLN A 224 -18.40 3.39 6.03
N ALA A 225 -19.41 3.19 6.88
CA ALA A 225 -19.25 2.45 8.12
C ALA A 225 -19.60 0.97 7.97
N ASP A 226 -18.68 0.11 8.41
CA ASP A 226 -18.94 -1.30 8.69
C ASP A 226 -19.09 -1.51 10.19
N VAL A 227 -19.66 -2.66 10.59
CA VAL A 227 -19.89 -3.01 11.99
C VAL A 227 -19.33 -4.37 12.37
N ALA A 228 -18.81 -4.46 13.59
CA ALA A 228 -18.33 -5.69 14.22
C ALA A 228 -18.95 -5.86 15.62
N LEU A 229 -19.10 -7.10 16.08
CA LEU A 229 -19.77 -7.43 17.35
C LEU A 229 -18.83 -8.07 18.38
N ASP A 230 -17.62 -8.42 17.97
CA ASP A 230 -16.59 -9.03 18.79
C ASP A 230 -15.19 -8.69 18.22
N ASP A 231 -14.16 -8.99 19.00
CA ASP A 231 -12.78 -8.73 18.63
C ASP A 231 -12.32 -9.48 17.36
N ARG A 232 -12.84 -10.69 17.13
CA ARG A 232 -12.52 -11.54 15.98
C ARG A 232 -13.04 -10.96 14.68
N SER A 233 -14.31 -10.57 14.65
CA SER A 233 -14.96 -9.95 13.50
C SER A 233 -14.33 -8.58 13.21
N LEU A 234 -14.04 -7.79 14.24
CA LEU A 234 -13.30 -6.52 14.11
C LEU A 234 -11.95 -6.75 13.40
N PHE A 235 -11.14 -7.67 13.92
CA PHE A 235 -9.80 -7.92 13.39
C PHE A 235 -9.85 -8.48 11.96
N GLN A 236 -10.73 -9.45 11.70
CA GLN A 236 -10.89 -10.04 10.36
C GLN A 236 -11.32 -9.00 9.31
N GLN A 237 -12.27 -8.12 9.66
CA GLN A 237 -12.70 -7.06 8.76
C GLN A 237 -11.58 -6.06 8.52
N ALA A 238 -10.91 -5.59 9.58
CA ALA A 238 -9.83 -4.61 9.49
C ALA A 238 -8.65 -5.10 8.61
N GLN A 239 -8.33 -6.40 8.63
CA GLN A 239 -7.31 -6.98 7.75
C GLN A 239 -7.76 -7.09 6.28
N SER A 240 -9.08 -7.21 6.04
CA SER A 240 -9.61 -7.54 4.71
C SER A 240 -9.76 -6.34 3.77
N VAL A 241 -9.83 -5.12 4.31
CA VAL A 241 -10.04 -3.89 3.55
C VAL A 241 -9.00 -2.83 3.92
N PRO A 242 -8.17 -2.36 2.97
CA PRO A 242 -7.09 -1.41 3.25
C PRO A 242 -7.57 0.05 3.41
N ASP A 243 -8.88 0.30 3.34
CA ASP A 243 -9.49 1.64 3.32
C ASP A 243 -9.97 2.13 4.69
N TYR A 244 -9.82 1.32 5.73
CA TYR A 244 -10.17 1.75 7.07
C TYR A 244 -9.23 2.86 7.54
N GLU A 245 -9.81 4.04 7.76
CA GLU A 245 -9.12 5.23 8.29
C GLU A 245 -9.25 5.32 9.81
N LEU A 246 -10.19 4.59 10.41
CA LEU A 246 -10.48 4.62 11.84
C LEU A 246 -11.23 3.35 12.28
N LEU A 247 -10.86 2.82 13.45
CA LEU A 247 -11.64 1.85 14.19
C LEU A 247 -12.24 2.53 15.42
N LEU A 248 -13.55 2.42 15.64
CA LEU A 248 -14.20 2.80 16.89
C LEU A 248 -14.55 1.54 17.67
N VAL A 249 -13.95 1.35 18.84
CA VAL A 249 -14.00 0.10 19.60
C VAL A 249 -14.55 0.38 20.99
N ASP A 250 -15.68 -0.20 21.32
CA ASP A 250 -16.21 -0.16 22.69
C ASP A 250 -15.26 -0.85 23.68
N SER A 251 -15.03 -0.25 24.84
CA SER A 251 -14.15 -0.78 25.88
C SER A 251 -14.58 -2.15 26.42
N HIS A 252 -15.85 -2.53 26.22
CA HIS A 252 -16.43 -3.82 26.58
C HIS A 252 -16.73 -4.70 25.37
N LEU A 253 -16.01 -4.52 24.26
CA LEU A 253 -16.14 -5.40 23.12
C LEU A 253 -15.90 -6.86 23.56
N PRO A 254 -16.79 -7.82 23.21
CA PRO A 254 -16.61 -9.21 23.55
C PRO A 254 -15.32 -9.79 22.96
N GLY A 255 -14.59 -10.56 23.76
CA GLY A 255 -13.32 -11.17 23.37
C GLY A 255 -12.20 -10.79 24.33
N ARG A 256 -11.06 -10.36 23.78
CA ARG A 256 -9.89 -9.95 24.57
C ARG A 256 -10.09 -8.60 25.29
N PRO A 257 -9.39 -8.38 26.41
CA PRO A 257 -9.27 -7.06 27.02
C PRO A 257 -8.79 -6.02 26.00
N ILE A 258 -9.25 -4.79 26.14
CA ILE A 258 -8.97 -3.70 25.19
C ILE A 258 -7.46 -3.48 25.02
N GLU A 259 -6.67 -3.63 26.09
CA GLU A 259 -5.21 -3.52 26.08
C GLU A 259 -4.57 -4.57 25.15
N GLU A 260 -5.00 -5.83 25.25
CA GLU A 260 -4.49 -6.92 24.41
C GLU A 260 -4.95 -6.79 22.96
N LEU A 261 -6.17 -6.29 22.74
CA LEU A 261 -6.68 -6.01 21.40
C LEU A 261 -5.86 -4.92 20.71
N LEU A 262 -5.60 -3.80 21.40
CA LEU A 262 -4.77 -2.71 20.88
C LEU A 262 -3.34 -3.18 20.58
N GLN A 263 -2.76 -4.05 21.43
CA GLN A 263 -1.44 -4.64 21.16
C GLN A 263 -1.44 -5.55 19.93
N GLN A 264 -2.49 -6.35 19.72
CA GLN A 264 -2.58 -7.19 18.53
C GLN A 264 -2.74 -6.35 17.26
N LEU A 265 -3.61 -5.33 17.28
CA LEU A 265 -3.78 -4.40 16.16
C LEU A 265 -2.44 -3.72 15.83
N ALA A 266 -1.75 -3.18 16.84
CA ALA A 266 -0.47 -2.49 16.66
C ALA A 266 0.63 -3.39 16.06
N ARG A 267 0.63 -4.70 16.35
CA ARG A 267 1.63 -5.65 15.84
C ARG A 267 1.33 -6.16 14.43
N ASP A 268 0.07 -6.06 14.00
CA ASP A 268 -0.33 -6.55 12.70
C ASP A 268 0.00 -5.56 11.59
N THR A 269 0.55 -6.08 10.50
CA THR A 269 1.02 -5.25 9.39
C THR A 269 -0.11 -4.52 8.67
N THR A 270 -1.35 -5.02 8.68
CA THR A 270 -2.46 -4.38 7.97
C THR A 270 -3.24 -3.39 8.84
N THR A 271 -3.24 -3.60 10.15
CA THR A 271 -4.06 -2.84 11.10
C THR A 271 -3.25 -1.92 12.01
N GLY A 272 -1.93 -2.13 12.16
CA GLY A 272 -1.09 -1.38 13.09
C GLY A 272 -0.93 0.10 12.77
N ALA A 273 -1.28 0.52 11.55
CA ALA A 273 -1.33 1.92 11.15
C ALA A 273 -2.72 2.56 11.34
N ILE A 274 -3.78 1.80 11.59
CA ILE A 274 -5.14 2.33 11.67
C ILE A 274 -5.33 2.99 13.05
N PRO A 275 -5.74 4.27 13.11
CA PRO A 275 -6.17 4.91 14.34
C PRO A 275 -7.30 4.17 15.05
N VAL A 276 -7.29 4.18 16.39
CA VAL A 276 -8.31 3.54 17.21
C VAL A 276 -8.94 4.53 18.20
N GLY A 277 -10.24 4.77 18.08
CA GLY A 277 -11.03 5.44 19.10
C GLY A 277 -11.63 4.42 20.07
N VAL A 278 -11.15 4.40 21.31
CA VAL A 278 -11.68 3.51 22.36
C VAL A 278 -12.88 4.19 23.02
N ILE A 279 -14.08 3.72 22.71
CA ILE A 279 -15.31 4.25 23.29
C ILE A 279 -15.47 3.74 24.71
N ALA A 280 -15.50 4.64 25.68
CA ALA A 280 -15.67 4.32 27.09
C ALA A 280 -16.88 5.05 27.69
N SER A 281 -17.48 4.42 28.71
CA SER A 281 -18.43 5.10 29.60
C SER A 281 -17.68 6.04 30.55
N PRO A 282 -18.34 7.03 31.17
CA PRO A 282 -17.70 7.93 32.15
C PRO A 282 -16.96 7.18 33.27
N ASP A 283 -17.53 6.05 33.74
CA ASP A 283 -16.97 5.25 34.82
C ASP A 283 -15.70 4.48 34.39
N ASP A 284 -15.58 4.18 33.09
CA ASP A 284 -14.44 3.43 32.52
C ASP A 284 -13.35 4.33 31.94
N LEU A 285 -13.55 5.65 31.90
CA LEU A 285 -12.57 6.60 31.36
C LEU A 285 -11.17 6.38 31.95
N PRO A 286 -10.96 6.27 33.28
CA PRO A 286 -9.62 6.09 33.82
C PRO A 286 -8.93 4.82 33.30
N ARG A 287 -9.69 3.73 33.17
CA ARG A 287 -9.19 2.46 32.65
C ARG A 287 -8.86 2.56 31.16
N ALA A 288 -9.72 3.19 30.37
CA ALA A 288 -9.48 3.39 28.94
C ALA A 288 -8.24 4.26 28.69
N HIS A 289 -8.03 5.31 29.48
CA HIS A 289 -6.81 6.14 29.38
C HIS A 289 -5.54 5.35 29.72
N GLN A 290 -5.61 4.49 30.73
CA GLN A 290 -4.50 3.60 31.06
C GLN A 290 -4.22 2.59 29.94
N ALA A 291 -5.28 2.06 29.31
CA ALA A 291 -5.17 1.11 28.22
C ALA A 291 -4.46 1.67 26.99
N ILE A 292 -4.71 2.93 26.63
CA ILE A 292 -4.13 3.55 25.44
C ILE A 292 -2.71 4.13 25.66
N LYS A 293 -2.19 4.14 26.90
CA LYS A 293 -0.94 4.83 27.26
C LYS A 293 0.28 4.45 26.39
N HIS A 294 0.33 3.22 25.91
CA HIS A 294 1.41 2.70 25.05
C HIS A 294 1.00 2.55 23.57
N HIS A 295 -0.13 3.16 23.18
CA HIS A 295 -0.71 3.06 21.86
C HIS A 295 -0.83 4.47 21.26
N PRO A 296 0.22 4.98 20.60
CA PRO A 296 0.26 6.38 20.13
C PRO A 296 -0.78 6.71 19.05
N ARG A 297 -1.39 5.67 18.43
CA ARG A 297 -2.48 5.79 17.44
C ARG A 297 -3.87 5.57 18.06
N ALA A 298 -3.99 5.54 19.38
CA ALA A 298 -5.27 5.37 20.06
C ALA A 298 -5.64 6.63 20.86
N MET A 299 -6.95 6.90 20.93
CA MET A 299 -7.53 7.99 21.72
C MET A 299 -8.79 7.49 22.43
N VAL A 300 -9.05 7.98 23.64
CA VAL A 300 -10.30 7.67 24.35
C VAL A 300 -11.42 8.52 23.79
N PHE A 301 -12.53 7.86 23.46
CA PHE A 301 -13.75 8.50 23.00
C PHE A 301 -14.79 8.41 24.12
N VAL A 302 -15.44 9.54 24.43
CA VAL A 302 -16.69 9.54 25.17
C VAL A 302 -17.79 9.04 24.23
N ARG A 303 -18.63 8.13 24.73
CA ARG A 303 -19.75 7.54 23.99
C ARG A 303 -20.54 8.61 23.22
N PRO A 304 -20.51 8.60 21.87
CA PRO A 304 -21.22 9.59 21.08
C PRO A 304 -22.73 9.31 21.13
N VAL A 305 -23.49 10.38 21.34
CA VAL A 305 -24.96 10.36 21.38
C VAL A 305 -25.58 11.09 20.18
N ASP A 306 -24.80 11.91 19.49
CA ASP A 306 -25.22 12.73 18.36
C ASP A 306 -24.09 12.92 17.32
N PRO A 307 -24.43 13.47 16.14
CA PRO A 307 -23.46 13.69 15.05
C PRO A 307 -22.38 14.72 15.41
N ALA A 308 -22.73 15.74 16.20
CA ALA A 308 -21.79 16.78 16.62
C ALA A 308 -20.68 16.19 17.52
N GLY A 309 -21.06 15.37 18.50
CA GLY A 309 -20.13 14.75 19.44
C GLY A 309 -19.18 13.76 18.78
N ILE A 310 -19.63 12.99 17.78
CA ILE A 310 -18.71 12.12 17.02
C ILE A 310 -17.79 12.93 16.12
N THR A 311 -18.30 14.00 15.48
CA THR A 311 -17.52 14.85 14.58
C THR A 311 -16.34 15.49 15.31
N MET A 312 -16.60 16.08 16.48
CA MET A 312 -15.57 16.69 17.32
C MET A 312 -14.47 15.70 17.71
N GLN A 313 -14.82 14.48 18.08
CA GLN A 313 -13.83 13.47 18.52
C GLN A 313 -13.04 12.90 17.33
N VAL A 314 -13.69 12.70 16.18
CA VAL A 314 -13.00 12.31 14.95
C VAL A 314 -12.04 13.41 14.49
N GLN A 315 -12.44 14.68 14.60
CA GLN A 315 -11.57 15.83 14.29
C GLN A 315 -10.37 15.88 15.24
N ALA A 316 -10.56 15.74 16.55
CA ALA A 316 -9.45 15.70 17.50
C ALA A 316 -8.46 14.55 17.20
N LEU A 317 -8.97 13.37 16.85
CA LEU A 317 -8.11 12.26 16.42
C LEU A 317 -7.37 12.57 15.12
N ALA A 318 -8.04 13.21 14.16
CA ALA A 318 -7.45 13.64 12.90
C ALA A 318 -6.45 14.80 13.08
N GLU A 319 -6.59 15.65 14.09
CA GLU A 319 -5.59 16.66 14.42
C GLU A 319 -4.33 16.01 15.00
N GLN A 320 -4.51 15.01 15.87
CA GLN A 320 -3.40 14.26 16.47
C GLN A 320 -2.65 13.41 15.44
N LEU A 321 -3.36 12.77 14.50
CA LEU A 321 -2.80 11.74 13.61
C LEU A 321 -2.86 12.08 12.13
N GLY A 322 -3.52 13.16 11.74
CA GLY A 322 -3.93 13.47 10.36
C GLY A 322 -2.83 13.28 9.33
N PRO A 323 -1.64 13.89 9.51
CA PRO A 323 -0.54 13.73 8.56
C PRO A 323 -0.11 12.27 8.36
N LEU A 324 -0.36 11.38 9.33
CA LEU A 324 0.00 9.96 9.30
C LEU A 324 -1.05 9.08 8.62
N VAL A 325 -2.28 9.56 8.42
CA VAL A 325 -3.36 8.79 7.78
C VAL A 325 -3.37 9.11 6.28
N PRO A 326 -3.11 8.13 5.38
CA PRO A 326 -3.12 8.38 3.96
C PRO A 326 -4.51 8.77 3.45
N THR A 327 -4.58 9.81 2.63
CA THR A 327 -5.81 10.30 1.99
C THR A 327 -6.36 9.31 0.96
N PRO A 328 -7.66 9.38 0.60
CA PRO A 328 -8.22 8.57 -0.48
C PRO A 328 -7.47 8.71 -1.81
N ALA A 329 -7.05 9.93 -2.17
CA ALA A 329 -6.29 10.21 -3.38
C ALA A 329 -4.92 9.49 -3.38
N GLU A 330 -4.18 9.55 -2.28
CA GLU A 330 -2.92 8.79 -2.13
C GLU A 330 -3.18 7.29 -2.21
N ARG A 331 -4.27 6.78 -1.60
CA ARG A 331 -4.60 5.35 -1.66
C ARG A 331 -4.89 4.90 -3.09
N SER A 332 -5.68 5.67 -3.85
CA SER A 332 -5.97 5.46 -5.27
C SER A 332 -4.70 5.48 -6.12
N GLU A 333 -3.81 6.46 -5.92
CA GLU A 333 -2.55 6.54 -6.68
C GLU A 333 -1.66 5.32 -6.42
N HIS A 334 -1.52 4.89 -5.16
CA HIS A 334 -0.76 3.68 -4.83
C HIS A 334 -1.36 2.43 -5.50
N ALA A 335 -2.68 2.33 -5.57
CA ALA A 335 -3.36 1.21 -6.23
C ALA A 335 -3.16 1.22 -7.74
N ARG A 336 -3.28 2.39 -8.36
CA ARG A 336 -3.05 2.60 -9.80
C ARG A 336 -1.63 2.22 -10.19
N ARG A 337 -0.62 2.72 -9.47
CA ARG A 337 0.79 2.34 -9.64
C ARG A 337 1.04 0.85 -9.43
N SER A 338 0.38 0.26 -8.43
CA SER A 338 0.48 -1.18 -8.16
C SER A 338 -0.10 -2.02 -9.30
N LEU A 339 -1.21 -1.62 -9.90
CA LEU A 339 -1.75 -2.27 -11.09
C LEU A 339 -0.81 -2.11 -12.31
N GLU A 340 -0.16 -0.96 -12.48
CA GLU A 340 0.85 -0.77 -13.54
C GLU A 340 2.05 -1.70 -13.37
N TRP A 341 2.52 -1.91 -12.15
CA TRP A 341 3.57 -2.88 -11.86
C TRP A 341 3.11 -4.30 -12.10
N LEU A 342 1.91 -4.66 -11.63
CA LEU A 342 1.34 -5.99 -11.84
C LEU A 342 1.12 -6.29 -13.33
N ALA A 343 0.69 -5.32 -14.13
CA ALA A 343 0.50 -5.49 -15.57
C ALA A 343 1.84 -5.77 -16.26
N ARG A 344 2.89 -5.02 -15.91
CA ARG A 344 4.26 -5.25 -16.39
C ARG A 344 4.79 -6.62 -15.98
N LEU A 345 4.64 -7.00 -14.71
CA LEU A 345 5.08 -8.31 -14.20
C LEU A 345 4.30 -9.47 -14.85
N ALA A 346 3.00 -9.31 -15.10
CA ALA A 346 2.17 -10.31 -15.76
C ALA A 346 2.49 -10.47 -17.25
N ALA A 347 3.02 -9.43 -17.90
CA ALA A 347 3.44 -9.49 -19.29
C ALA A 347 4.79 -10.23 -19.49
N GLN A 348 5.56 -10.43 -18.41
CA GLN A 348 6.85 -11.11 -18.48
C GLN A 348 6.65 -12.64 -18.63
N PRO A 349 7.38 -13.31 -19.55
CA PRO A 349 7.28 -14.77 -19.72
C PRO A 349 7.68 -15.56 -18.47
N ARG A 350 8.60 -15.03 -17.66
CA ARG A 350 9.09 -15.61 -16.43
C ARG A 350 9.26 -14.51 -15.40
N SER A 351 8.36 -14.47 -14.43
CA SER A 351 8.45 -13.59 -13.27
C SER A 351 8.95 -14.40 -12.07
N ILE A 352 9.86 -13.82 -11.28
CA ILE A 352 10.28 -14.40 -9.99
C ILE A 352 9.18 -14.31 -8.92
N TYR A 353 8.08 -13.59 -9.22
CA TYR A 353 6.98 -13.35 -8.31
C TYR A 353 5.81 -14.29 -8.58
N ASN A 354 5.19 -14.82 -7.51
CA ASN A 354 3.95 -15.58 -7.63
C ASN A 354 2.75 -14.63 -7.79
N LEU A 355 2.28 -14.48 -9.03
CA LEU A 355 1.18 -13.60 -9.35
C LEU A 355 -0.21 -14.28 -9.27
N GLN A 356 -0.31 -15.59 -9.00
CA GLN A 356 -1.60 -16.30 -8.90
C GLN A 356 -2.61 -15.64 -7.94
N PRO A 357 -2.20 -15.15 -6.75
CA PRO A 357 -3.14 -14.53 -5.81
C PRO A 357 -3.65 -13.14 -6.22
N VAL A 358 -3.14 -12.58 -7.33
CA VAL A 358 -3.50 -11.24 -7.83
C VAL A 358 -4.85 -11.21 -8.56
N ASP A 359 -5.28 -12.34 -9.15
CA ASP A 359 -6.49 -12.39 -9.98
C ASP A 359 -7.72 -11.82 -9.26
N ARG A 360 -7.95 -12.24 -8.00
CA ARG A 360 -9.10 -11.80 -7.20
C ARG A 360 -9.12 -10.29 -6.94
N VAL A 361 -7.95 -9.66 -6.73
CA VAL A 361 -7.90 -8.21 -6.46
C VAL A 361 -8.06 -7.41 -7.76
N ALA A 362 -7.50 -7.89 -8.87
CA ALA A 362 -7.70 -7.29 -10.18
C ALA A 362 -9.17 -7.40 -10.64
N GLU A 363 -9.84 -8.54 -10.40
CA GLU A 363 -11.28 -8.71 -10.67
C GLU A 363 -12.13 -7.68 -9.93
N ARG A 364 -11.82 -7.38 -8.66
CA ARG A 364 -12.53 -6.35 -7.89
C ARG A 364 -12.23 -4.95 -8.41
N ALA A 365 -10.98 -4.68 -8.77
CA ALA A 365 -10.54 -3.39 -9.29
C ALA A 365 -11.19 -3.02 -10.65
N LEU A 366 -11.73 -3.99 -11.40
CA LEU A 366 -12.55 -3.70 -12.59
C LEU A 366 -13.76 -2.80 -12.29
N TYR A 367 -14.27 -2.83 -11.06
CA TYR A 367 -15.45 -2.08 -10.65
C TYR A 367 -15.13 -0.79 -9.89
N VAL A 368 -13.86 -0.39 -9.85
CA VAL A 368 -13.42 0.89 -9.31
C VAL A 368 -13.07 1.79 -10.51
N PRO A 369 -13.85 2.85 -10.82
CA PRO A 369 -13.72 3.61 -12.06
C PRO A 369 -12.29 4.08 -12.39
N GLU A 370 -11.53 4.51 -11.38
CA GLU A 370 -10.15 4.99 -11.54
C GLU A 370 -9.14 3.87 -11.85
N LEU A 371 -9.49 2.61 -11.55
CA LEU A 371 -8.60 1.45 -11.66
C LEU A 371 -8.96 0.51 -12.82
N THR A 372 -10.17 0.60 -13.36
CA THR A 372 -10.71 -0.36 -14.33
C THR A 372 -9.79 -0.61 -15.52
N GLY A 373 -9.24 0.45 -16.14
CA GLY A 373 -8.34 0.33 -17.28
C GLY A 373 -7.10 -0.53 -17.00
N LYS A 374 -6.44 -0.28 -15.86
CA LYS A 374 -5.25 -1.03 -15.46
C LYS A 374 -5.57 -2.44 -14.95
N ALA A 375 -6.72 -2.63 -14.32
CA ALA A 375 -7.22 -3.95 -13.95
C ALA A 375 -7.45 -4.84 -15.19
N MET A 376 -8.01 -4.28 -16.27
CA MET A 376 -8.17 -4.99 -17.54
C MET A 376 -6.82 -5.41 -18.13
N GLU A 377 -5.80 -4.54 -18.05
CA GLU A 377 -4.44 -4.83 -18.53
C GLU A 377 -3.81 -6.02 -17.77
N VAL A 378 -3.96 -6.05 -16.43
CA VAL A 378 -3.50 -7.17 -15.60
C VAL A 378 -4.19 -8.47 -16.00
N LEU A 379 -5.53 -8.48 -16.07
CA LEU A 379 -6.29 -9.70 -16.38
C LEU A 379 -6.06 -10.18 -17.81
N ALA A 380 -5.81 -9.29 -18.76
CA ALA A 380 -5.47 -9.65 -20.14
C ALA A 380 -4.12 -10.37 -20.26
N ASN A 381 -3.18 -10.08 -19.37
CA ASN A 381 -1.85 -10.67 -19.37
C ASN A 381 -1.78 -11.98 -18.55
N ARG A 382 -2.80 -12.32 -17.76
CA ARG A 382 -2.79 -13.48 -16.85
C ARG A 382 -3.59 -14.68 -17.39
N PRO A 383 -3.09 -15.92 -17.21
CA PRO A 383 -3.83 -17.14 -17.56
C PRO A 383 -4.85 -17.49 -16.47
N SER A 384 -5.99 -16.76 -16.44
CA SER A 384 -7.05 -16.96 -15.44
C SER A 384 -8.41 -17.12 -16.11
N ALA A 385 -9.07 -18.25 -15.89
CA ALA A 385 -10.46 -18.49 -16.32
C ALA A 385 -11.41 -17.44 -15.74
N LYS A 386 -11.25 -17.10 -14.45
CA LYS A 386 -12.04 -16.06 -13.79
C LYS A 386 -11.74 -14.67 -14.34
N GLY A 387 -10.48 -14.40 -14.71
CA GLY A 387 -10.08 -13.16 -15.35
C GLY A 387 -10.72 -12.98 -16.72
N GLN A 388 -10.67 -14.02 -17.57
CA GLN A 388 -11.36 -14.04 -18.86
C GLN A 388 -12.87 -13.84 -18.70
N LEU A 389 -13.49 -14.56 -17.77
CA LEU A 389 -14.93 -14.40 -17.48
C LEU A 389 -15.24 -12.98 -17.01
N ALA A 390 -14.42 -12.38 -16.15
CA ALA A 390 -14.65 -11.03 -15.64
C ALA A 390 -14.57 -9.97 -16.76
N LEU A 391 -13.60 -10.08 -17.67
CA LEU A 391 -13.48 -9.20 -18.84
C LEU A 391 -14.69 -9.34 -19.78
N LEU A 392 -15.07 -10.58 -20.06
CA LEU A 392 -16.22 -10.94 -20.90
C LEU A 392 -17.54 -10.41 -20.30
N GLU A 393 -17.74 -10.59 -18.99
CA GLU A 393 -18.91 -10.08 -18.27
C GLU A 393 -18.93 -8.55 -18.25
N LEU A 394 -17.78 -7.89 -18.08
CA LEU A 394 -17.70 -6.43 -18.14
C LEU A 394 -18.10 -5.91 -19.54
N ALA A 395 -17.57 -6.50 -20.61
CA ALA A 395 -17.92 -6.16 -21.99
C ALA A 395 -19.41 -6.39 -22.30
N SER A 396 -20.01 -7.42 -21.71
CA SER A 396 -21.40 -7.81 -21.93
C SER A 396 -22.44 -6.98 -21.14
N ARG A 397 -22.02 -6.08 -20.23
CA ARG A 397 -22.94 -5.33 -19.36
C ARG A 397 -23.49 -4.09 -20.06
N PRO A 398 -24.79 -4.03 -20.39
CA PRO A 398 -25.37 -2.88 -21.11
C PRO A 398 -25.42 -1.59 -20.27
N THR A 399 -25.32 -1.69 -18.94
CA THR A 399 -25.30 -0.53 -18.03
C THR A 399 -23.95 0.18 -17.97
N GLN A 400 -22.91 -0.37 -18.59
CA GLN A 400 -21.57 0.22 -18.63
C GLN A 400 -21.38 1.09 -19.88
N PRO A 401 -20.55 2.15 -19.83
CA PRO A 401 -20.23 2.97 -20.99
C PRO A 401 -19.71 2.13 -22.17
N LEU A 402 -20.11 2.46 -23.40
CA LEU A 402 -19.75 1.70 -24.60
C LEU A 402 -18.22 1.56 -24.78
N ASP A 403 -17.49 2.66 -24.60
CA ASP A 403 -16.01 2.67 -24.68
C ASP A 403 -15.40 1.66 -23.70
N LEU A 404 -15.84 1.67 -22.44
CA LEU A 404 -15.36 0.73 -21.44
C LEU A 404 -15.63 -0.73 -21.83
N ARG A 405 -16.79 -1.00 -22.42
CA ARG A 405 -17.16 -2.34 -22.90
C ARG A 405 -16.29 -2.79 -24.08
N GLN A 406 -15.98 -1.88 -25.01
CA GLN A 406 -15.06 -2.14 -26.12
C GLN A 406 -13.64 -2.41 -25.63
N GLN A 407 -13.14 -1.65 -24.65
CA GLN A 407 -11.85 -1.91 -24.01
C GLN A 407 -11.80 -3.28 -23.33
N ALA A 408 -12.88 -3.68 -22.66
CA ALA A 408 -13.00 -4.99 -22.02
C ALA A 408 -13.03 -6.13 -23.06
N ALA A 409 -13.74 -5.96 -24.18
CA ALA A 409 -13.74 -6.92 -25.28
C ALA A 409 -12.34 -7.08 -25.90
N ALA A 410 -11.63 -5.98 -26.14
CA ALA A 410 -10.25 -6.01 -26.63
C ALA A 410 -9.28 -6.65 -25.62
N ALA A 411 -9.50 -6.45 -24.31
CA ALA A 411 -8.71 -7.10 -23.27
C ALA A 411 -8.98 -8.61 -23.20
N PHE A 412 -10.23 -9.02 -23.37
CA PHE A 412 -10.63 -10.43 -23.45
C PHE A 412 -9.98 -11.11 -24.68
N ASP A 413 -10.03 -10.47 -25.85
CA ASP A 413 -9.37 -10.94 -27.07
C ASP A 413 -7.86 -11.15 -26.86
N ARG A 414 -7.16 -10.18 -26.28
CA ARG A 414 -5.73 -10.34 -25.93
C ARG A 414 -5.48 -11.52 -24.98
N SER A 415 -6.35 -11.73 -24.00
CA SER A 415 -6.23 -12.84 -23.06
C SER A 415 -6.38 -14.19 -23.77
N VAL A 416 -7.43 -14.35 -24.57
CA VAL A 416 -7.69 -15.55 -25.37
C VAL A 416 -6.58 -15.77 -26.39
N GLY A 417 -6.08 -14.68 -26.99
CA GLY A 417 -5.00 -14.70 -27.95
C GLY A 417 -3.69 -15.27 -27.38
N ARG A 418 -3.37 -14.98 -26.12
CA ARG A 418 -2.15 -15.46 -25.45
C ARG A 418 -2.31 -16.80 -24.76
N HIS A 419 -3.43 -17.01 -24.08
CA HIS A 419 -3.61 -18.12 -23.14
C HIS A 419 -4.60 -19.18 -23.61
N GLY A 420 -5.24 -18.95 -24.76
CA GLY A 420 -6.34 -19.77 -25.24
C GLY A 420 -7.65 -19.48 -24.47
N ILE A 421 -8.71 -20.22 -24.83
CA ILE A 421 -10.00 -20.12 -24.15
C ILE A 421 -9.93 -20.92 -22.86
N LEU A 422 -10.13 -20.24 -21.73
CA LEU A 422 -10.16 -20.82 -20.39
C LEU A 422 -11.58 -20.92 -19.82
N LEU A 423 -12.58 -20.53 -20.61
CA LEU A 423 -14.00 -20.58 -20.26
C LEU A 423 -14.57 -21.99 -20.43
N THR A 424 -15.61 -22.27 -19.65
CA THR A 424 -16.40 -23.51 -19.72
C THR A 424 -17.46 -23.42 -20.82
N SER A 425 -17.95 -24.57 -21.31
CA SER A 425 -18.99 -24.60 -22.34
C SER A 425 -20.26 -23.82 -21.97
N PRO A 426 -20.78 -23.89 -20.73
CA PRO A 426 -21.93 -23.06 -20.32
C PRO A 426 -21.66 -21.55 -20.41
N GLU A 427 -20.45 -21.09 -20.08
CA GLU A 427 -20.07 -19.67 -20.15
C GLU A 427 -20.00 -19.17 -21.60
N ILE A 428 -19.52 -20.03 -22.52
CA ILE A 428 -19.47 -19.76 -23.96
C ILE A 428 -20.89 -19.70 -24.55
N LEU A 429 -21.73 -20.69 -24.27
CA LEU A 429 -23.12 -20.73 -24.75
C LEU A 429 -23.93 -19.51 -24.31
N ARG A 430 -23.68 -19.03 -23.09
CA ARG A 430 -24.30 -17.79 -22.58
C ARG A 430 -24.01 -16.58 -23.45
N GLN A 431 -22.86 -16.52 -24.13
CA GLN A 431 -22.54 -15.40 -25.02
C GLN A 431 -23.30 -15.46 -26.34
N TYR A 432 -23.48 -16.66 -26.90
CA TYR A 432 -24.36 -16.85 -28.06
C TYR A 432 -25.80 -16.44 -27.73
N GLU A 433 -26.31 -16.81 -26.55
CA GLU A 433 -27.63 -16.36 -26.10
C GLU A 433 -27.72 -14.84 -25.97
N ARG A 434 -26.69 -14.19 -25.41
CA ARG A 434 -26.64 -12.73 -25.28
C ARG A 434 -26.64 -12.03 -26.63
N TYR A 435 -25.82 -12.49 -27.57
CA TYR A 435 -25.76 -11.94 -28.91
C TYR A 435 -27.10 -12.10 -29.64
N ASN A 436 -27.69 -13.29 -29.61
CA ASN A 436 -28.99 -13.53 -30.26
C ASN A 436 -30.11 -12.66 -29.68
N ARG A 437 -30.10 -12.40 -28.36
CA ARG A 437 -31.05 -11.48 -27.71
C ARG A 437 -30.75 -10.01 -28.00
N SER A 438 -29.55 -9.68 -28.46
CA SER A 438 -29.14 -8.29 -28.73
C SER A 438 -29.67 -7.74 -30.06
N ALA A 439 -30.38 -8.54 -30.86
CA ALA A 439 -30.88 -8.15 -32.19
C ALA A 439 -31.69 -6.85 -32.24
N THR A 440 -32.33 -6.47 -31.11
CA THR A 440 -33.12 -5.24 -30.98
C THR A 440 -32.40 -4.13 -30.20
N LEU A 441 -31.17 -4.37 -29.74
CA LEU A 441 -30.35 -3.40 -29.01
C LEU A 441 -29.59 -2.49 -29.98
N ASP A 442 -28.96 -1.45 -29.45
CA ASP A 442 -28.18 -0.49 -30.22
C ASP A 442 -26.99 -1.14 -30.95
N GLU A 443 -26.57 -0.52 -32.05
CA GLU A 443 -25.49 -1.02 -32.89
C GLU A 443 -24.18 -1.22 -32.12
N GLY A 444 -23.85 -0.30 -31.20
CA GLY A 444 -22.64 -0.42 -30.38
C GLY A 444 -22.66 -1.66 -29.49
N THR A 445 -23.80 -1.97 -28.88
CA THR A 445 -23.99 -3.20 -28.12
C THR A 445 -23.83 -4.45 -28.98
N GLN A 446 -24.42 -4.46 -30.18
CA GLN A 446 -24.31 -5.60 -31.10
C GLN A 446 -22.86 -5.82 -31.55
N GLN A 447 -22.14 -4.74 -31.89
CA GLN A 447 -20.73 -4.78 -32.28
C GLN A 447 -19.85 -5.38 -31.17
N VAL A 448 -20.02 -4.96 -29.92
CA VAL A 448 -19.26 -5.51 -28.79
C VAL A 448 -19.54 -7.00 -28.60
N LEU A 449 -20.81 -7.41 -28.60
CA LEU A 449 -21.17 -8.82 -28.41
C LEU A 449 -20.72 -9.69 -29.59
N GLY A 450 -20.77 -9.18 -30.81
CA GLY A 450 -20.23 -9.82 -32.01
C GLY A 450 -18.72 -10.04 -31.89
N GLN A 451 -17.96 -9.01 -31.49
CA GLN A 451 -16.51 -9.11 -31.27
C GLN A 451 -16.15 -10.20 -30.24
N LEU A 452 -16.94 -10.35 -29.18
CA LEU A 452 -16.73 -11.42 -28.19
C LEU A 452 -16.93 -12.82 -28.81
N LEU A 453 -17.93 -12.99 -29.69
CA LEU A 453 -18.15 -14.24 -30.40
C LEU A 453 -17.03 -14.52 -31.40
N ASP A 454 -16.62 -13.54 -32.20
CA ASP A 454 -15.51 -13.67 -33.16
C ASP A 454 -14.23 -14.14 -32.45
N THR A 455 -13.96 -13.57 -31.27
CA THR A 455 -12.84 -13.97 -30.41
C THR A 455 -12.92 -15.45 -30.03
N LEU A 456 -14.09 -15.93 -29.59
CA LEU A 456 -14.32 -17.31 -29.20
C LEU A 456 -14.22 -18.26 -30.40
N GLU A 457 -14.74 -17.88 -31.56
CA GLU A 457 -14.76 -18.70 -32.77
C GLU A 457 -13.39 -18.82 -33.44
N SER A 458 -12.61 -17.73 -33.44
CA SER A 458 -11.26 -17.69 -34.05
C SER A 458 -10.32 -18.79 -33.52
N ARG A 459 -10.50 -19.21 -32.27
CA ARG A 459 -9.68 -20.25 -31.62
C ARG A 459 -10.29 -21.65 -31.68
N VAL A 460 -11.60 -21.76 -31.88
CA VAL A 460 -12.24 -23.05 -32.20
C VAL A 460 -11.90 -23.48 -33.63
N ALA A 461 -11.73 -22.53 -34.55
CA ALA A 461 -11.40 -22.78 -35.95
C ALA A 461 -9.89 -22.99 -36.24
N ALA A 462 -8.99 -22.62 -35.32
CA ALA A 462 -7.55 -22.79 -35.51
C ALA A 462 -7.12 -24.26 -35.31
N PRO A 463 -6.53 -24.94 -36.32
CA PRO A 463 -6.10 -26.32 -36.18
C PRO A 463 -4.99 -26.45 -35.12
N ARG A 464 -5.16 -27.39 -34.18
CA ARG A 464 -4.11 -27.82 -33.25
C ARG A 464 -2.94 -28.37 -34.07
N THR A 465 -1.89 -27.57 -34.26
CA THR A 465 -0.61 -28.07 -34.77
C THR A 465 0.03 -28.93 -33.69
N VAL A 466 -0.25 -30.24 -33.72
CA VAL A 466 0.54 -31.24 -33.00
C VAL A 466 1.90 -31.28 -33.69
N PRO A 467 3.03 -31.08 -32.99
CA PRO A 467 4.33 -31.35 -33.59
C PRO A 467 4.39 -32.85 -33.84
N VAL A 468 4.36 -33.23 -35.12
CA VAL A 468 4.60 -34.60 -35.55
C VAL A 468 6.06 -34.90 -35.22
N SER A 469 6.28 -35.69 -34.18
CA SER A 469 7.56 -36.37 -33.95
C SER A 469 7.84 -37.25 -35.16
N GLY A 470 8.72 -36.79 -36.06
CA GLY A 470 9.21 -37.60 -37.17
C GLY A 470 9.92 -38.86 -36.63
N PRO A 471 9.87 -39.99 -37.35
CA PRO A 471 10.48 -41.23 -36.90
C PRO A 471 12.01 -41.07 -36.81
N SER A 472 12.57 -41.45 -35.67
CA SER A 472 14.03 -41.50 -35.45
C SER A 472 14.72 -42.37 -36.51
N PRO A 473 15.87 -41.95 -37.06
CA PRO A 473 16.64 -42.80 -37.96
C PRO A 473 17.17 -44.01 -37.20
N GLN A 474 16.98 -45.19 -37.80
CA GLN A 474 17.56 -46.45 -37.36
C GLN A 474 19.09 -46.35 -37.34
N GLU A 475 19.70 -46.53 -36.16
CA GLU A 475 21.11 -46.89 -36.07
C GLU A 475 21.26 -48.38 -36.42
N SER A 476 22.02 -48.64 -37.49
CA SER A 476 22.58 -49.96 -37.83
C SER A 476 23.89 -50.22 -37.06
N PRO A 477 24.30 -51.48 -36.90
CA PRO A 477 25.09 -51.91 -35.74
C PRO A 477 26.59 -51.71 -35.92
N ALA A 478 27.27 -51.31 -34.84
CA ALA A 478 28.72 -51.31 -34.77
C ALA A 478 29.25 -52.75 -34.58
N ALA A 479 30.08 -53.15 -35.54
CA ALA A 479 30.84 -54.38 -35.55
C ALA A 479 31.92 -54.40 -34.47
N ALA A 480 32.16 -55.60 -33.94
CA ALA A 480 33.33 -55.93 -33.12
C ALA A 480 34.64 -55.77 -33.90
N SER A 481 35.67 -55.21 -33.27
CA SER A 481 37.05 -55.75 -33.33
C SER A 481 38.05 -54.90 -32.53
N ARG A 482 38.70 -55.60 -31.59
CA ARG A 482 40.02 -55.40 -30.94
C ARG A 482 40.22 -54.28 -29.93
#